data_AF-A0AAJ1GPI6-F1
#
_entry.id   AF-A0AAJ1GPI6-F1
#
_cell.length_a   1.000
_cell.length_b   1.000
_cell.length_c   1.000
_cell.angle_alpha   90.00
_cell.angle_beta   90.00
_cell.angle_gamma   90.00
#
_symmetry.space_group_name_H-M   'P 1'
#
loop_
_entity.id
_entity.type
_entity.pdbx_description
1 polymer ?
#
loop_
_entity_poly.entity_id
_entity_poly.type
_entity_poly.pdbx_seq_one_letter_code
_entity_poly.pdbx_strand_id
1 'polypeptide(L)' 'MRYHIDAINAAGIPIVIYQGINSGVGLPEGYRLDRNVLINDELAAIVTALRSISTSYGREQYRRLVEKIHSYYIAII' A
#
# COMPACT_ATOMS: atom_id res chain seq x y z
N MET A 1 -1.15 -18.00 -5.02
CA MET A 1 -2.11 -17.06 -4.38
C MET A 1 -2.04 -17.12 -2.86
N ARG A 2 -2.29 -18.29 -2.22
CA ARG A 2 -2.42 -18.40 -0.76
C ARG A 2 -1.16 -17.98 0.02
N TYR A 3 0.03 -18.42 -0.42
CA TYR A 3 1.31 -18.03 0.19
C TYR A 3 1.54 -16.51 0.27
N HIS A 4 1.20 -15.76 -0.78
CA HIS A 4 1.37 -14.30 -0.77
C HIS A 4 0.39 -13.62 0.20
N ILE A 5 -0.83 -14.13 0.30
CA ILE A 5 -1.84 -13.63 1.22
C ILE A 5 -1.38 -13.88 2.67
N ASP A 6 -0.88 -15.08 2.96
CA ASP A 6 -0.40 -15.45 4.29
C ASP A 6 0.83 -14.61 4.70
N ALA A 7 1.74 -14.34 3.76
CA ALA A 7 2.91 -13.48 4.01
C ALA A 7 2.50 -12.03 4.31
N ILE A 8 1.54 -11.48 3.57
CA ILE A 8 1.07 -10.10 3.78
C ILE A 8 0.27 -10.00 5.10
N ASN A 9 -0.54 -11.01 5.42
CA ASN A 9 -1.21 -11.13 6.72
C ASN A 9 -0.20 -11.17 7.87
N ALA A 10 0.88 -11.94 7.73
CA ALA A 10 1.95 -12.03 8.73
C ALA A 10 2.72 -10.71 8.89
N ALA A 11 2.76 -9.88 7.85
CA ALA A 11 3.32 -8.53 7.90
C ALA A 11 2.38 -7.50 8.56
N GLY A 12 1.25 -7.93 9.13
CA GLY A 12 0.29 -7.06 9.83
C GLY A 12 -0.68 -6.31 8.90
N ILE A 13 -0.73 -6.66 7.62
CA ILE A 13 -1.69 -6.10 6.66
C ILE A 13 -2.75 -7.18 6.36
N PRO A 14 -3.95 -7.13 6.99
CA PRO A 14 -4.95 -8.17 6.83
C PRO A 14 -5.54 -8.13 5.42
N ILE A 15 -5.52 -9.28 4.75
CA ILE A 15 -6.14 -9.55 3.46
C ILE A 15 -7.22 -10.61 3.64
N VAL A 16 -8.41 -10.31 3.13
CA VAL A 16 -9.57 -11.20 3.11
C VAL A 16 -9.90 -11.63 1.69
N ILE A 17 -10.35 -12.88 1.55
CA ILE A 17 -10.84 -13.44 0.28
C ILE A 17 -12.37 -13.39 0.32
N TYR A 18 -12.95 -12.59 -0.56
CA TYR A 18 -14.39 -12.56 -0.76
C TYR A 18 -14.79 -13.68 -1.72
N GLN A 19 -15.76 -14.53 -1.33
CA GLN A 19 -16.29 -15.60 -2.17
C GLN A 19 -17.69 -15.20 -2.68
N GLY A 20 -18.02 -15.58 -3.92
CA GLY A 20 -19.32 -15.28 -4.56
C GLY A 20 -19.22 -14.39 -5.81
N ILE A 21 -20.33 -13.74 -6.18
CA ILE A 21 -20.46 -12.96 -7.43
C ILE A 21 -19.46 -11.79 -7.50
N ASN A 22 -19.09 -11.23 -6.34
CA ASN A 22 -18.01 -10.24 -6.20
C ASN A 22 -16.77 -10.87 -5.57
N SER A 23 -16.34 -12.02 -6.11
CA SER A 23 -15.14 -12.70 -5.62
C SER A 23 -13.89 -11.87 -5.86
N GLY A 24 -12.93 -11.95 -4.94
CA GLY A 24 -11.69 -11.19 -5.02
C GLY A 24 -10.91 -11.18 -3.73
N VAL A 25 -9.89 -10.35 -3.69
CA VAL A 25 -9.05 -10.11 -2.52
C VAL A 25 -9.13 -8.65 -2.15
N GLY A 26 -9.27 -8.36 -0.86
CA GLY A 26 -9.32 -6.99 -0.37
C GLY A 26 -8.94 -6.87 1.09
N LEU A 27 -9.02 -5.66 1.60
CA LEU A 27 -8.86 -5.39 3.03
C LEU A 27 -10.21 -5.60 3.74
N PRO A 28 -10.22 -5.95 5.03
CA PRO A 28 -11.44 -5.94 5.84
C PRO A 28 -12.11 -4.56 5.81
N GLU A 29 -13.43 -4.55 5.92
CA GLU A 29 -14.17 -3.30 6.06
C GLU A 29 -13.66 -2.50 7.27
N GLY A 30 -13.48 -1.20 7.08
CA GLY A 30 -13.00 -0.30 8.13
C GLY A 30 -11.51 -0.42 8.47
N TYR A 31 -10.74 -1.31 7.81
CA TYR A 31 -9.30 -1.39 8.03
C TYR A 31 -8.61 -0.06 7.68
N ARG A 32 -7.77 0.40 8.60
CA ARG A 32 -6.93 1.59 8.42
C ARG A 32 -5.52 1.21 8.82
N LEU A 33 -4.56 1.49 7.94
CA LEU A 33 -3.14 1.33 8.25
C LEU A 33 -2.76 2.33 9.37
N ASP A 34 -2.17 1.81 10.44
CA ASP A 34 -1.60 2.66 11.50
C ASP A 34 -0.42 3.45 10.92
N ARG A 35 -0.34 4.73 11.28
CA ARG A 35 0.69 5.66 10.80
C ARG A 35 2.09 5.27 11.23
N ASN A 36 2.21 4.45 12.28
CA ASN A 36 3.48 4.02 12.87
C ASN A 36 3.96 2.68 12.31
N VAL A 37 3.21 2.03 11.42
CA VAL A 37 3.61 0.74 10.82
C VAL A 37 4.86 0.88 9.95
N LEU A 38 5.07 2.05 9.34
CA LEU A 38 6.19 2.29 8.46
C LEU A 38 7.19 3.24 9.13
N ILE A 39 8.46 2.85 9.13
CA ILE A 39 9.55 3.76 9.54
C ILE A 39 9.97 4.64 8.35
N ASN A 40 10.70 5.73 8.64
CA ASN A 40 11.09 6.73 7.64
C ASN A 40 11.83 6.13 6.43
N ASP A 41 12.72 5.16 6.66
CA ASP A 41 13.48 4.50 5.59
C ASP A 41 12.57 3.67 4.68
N GLU A 42 11.56 3.01 5.23
CA GLU A 42 10.57 2.25 4.47
C GLU A 42 9.68 3.18 3.64
N LEU A 43 9.26 4.32 4.20
CA LEU A 43 8.52 5.35 3.47
C LEU A 43 9.36 5.92 2.31
N ALA A 44 10.64 6.21 2.54
CA ALA A 44 11.55 6.70 1.51
C ALA A 44 11.76 5.67 0.38
N ALA A 45 11.87 4.37 0.74
CA ALA A 45 11.97 3.28 -0.23
C ALA A 45 10.69 3.17 -1.08
N ILE A 46 9.51 3.25 -0.46
CA ILE A 46 8.22 3.22 -1.17
C ILE A 46 8.08 4.41 -2.13
N VAL A 47 8.40 5.63 -1.68
CA VAL A 47 8.35 6.83 -2.54
C VAL A 47 9.28 6.69 -3.73
N THR A 48 10.51 6.19 -3.51
CA THR A 48 11.49 5.96 -4.57
C THR A 48 10.98 4.95 -5.59
N ALA A 49 10.47 3.81 -5.14
CA ALA A 49 9.90 2.78 -6.02
C ALA A 49 8.72 3.31 -6.86
N LEU A 50 7.80 4.05 -6.23
CA LEU A 50 6.65 4.63 -6.92
C LEU A 50 7.06 5.70 -7.95
N ARG A 51 8.06 6.53 -7.65
CA ARG A 51 8.61 7.50 -8.61
C ARG A 51 9.21 6.78 -9.84
N SER A 52 9.98 5.72 -9.62
CA SER A 52 10.57 4.91 -10.70
C SER A 52 9.53 4.25 -11.60
N ILE A 53 8.36 3.88 -11.08
CA ILE A 53 7.28 3.27 -11.87
C ILE A 53 6.44 4.35 -12.59
N SER A 54 6.27 5.52 -11.96
CA SER A 54 5.48 6.63 -12.51
C SER A 54 6.01 7.20 -13.83
N THR A 55 7.33 7.10 -14.07
CA THR A 55 7.97 7.53 -15.32
C THR A 55 7.64 6.61 -16.50
N SER A 56 7.22 5.38 -16.23
CA SER A 56 6.98 4.33 -17.25
C SER A 56 5.49 4.13 -17.53
N TYR A 57 4.64 4.32 -16.52
CA TYR A 57 3.19 4.16 -16.62
C TYR A 57 2.51 5.50 -16.35
N GLY A 58 2.26 6.26 -17.42
CA GLY A 58 1.42 7.46 -17.37
C GLY A 58 0.01 7.12 -16.92
N ARG A 59 -0.23 7.17 -15.61
CA ARG A 59 -1.56 7.11 -15.00
C ARG A 59 -1.56 7.97 -13.74
N GLU A 60 -2.35 9.03 -13.76
CA GLU A 60 -2.66 9.95 -12.66
C GLU A 60 -2.87 9.30 -11.28
N GLN A 61 -3.20 8.00 -11.25
CA GLN A 61 -3.31 7.18 -10.06
C GLN A 61 -1.98 7.03 -9.31
N TYR A 62 -0.86 6.82 -10.02
CA TYR A 62 0.47 6.70 -9.40
C TYR A 62 0.98 8.04 -8.89
N ARG A 63 0.75 9.13 -9.64
CA ARG A 63 1.09 10.50 -9.20
C ARG A 63 0.38 10.84 -7.89
N ARG A 64 -0.94 10.60 -7.82
CA ARG A 64 -1.73 10.83 -6.60
C ARG A 64 -1.28 9.95 -5.44
N LEU A 65 -0.85 8.72 -5.70
CA LEU A 65 -0.31 7.84 -4.67
C LEU A 65 1.01 8.38 -4.11
N VAL A 66 1.92 8.83 -4.98
CA VAL A 66 3.19 9.47 -4.58
C VAL A 66 2.93 10.72 -3.74
N GLU A 67 2.01 11.59 -4.16
CA GLU A 67 1.66 12.81 -3.41
C GLU A 67 1.11 12.48 -2.02
N LYS A 68 0.21 11.50 -1.91
CA LYS A 68 -0.37 11.07 -0.63
C LYS A 68 0.68 10.53 0.33
N ILE A 69 1.63 9.73 -0.16
CA ILE A 69 2.71 9.17 0.67
C ILE A 69 3.75 10.25 1.01
N HIS A 70 4.08 11.14 0.08
CA HIS A 70 5.01 12.24 0.31
C HIS A 70 4.49 13.21 1.38
N SER A 71 3.18 13.50 1.37
CA SER A 71 2.54 14.28 2.44
C SER A 71 2.66 13.62 3.82
N TYR A 72 2.69 12.29 3.88
CA TYR A 72 2.93 11.56 5.13
C TYR A 72 4.39 11.64 5.58
N TYR A 73 5.33 11.46 4.64
CA TYR A 73 6.76 11.56 4.91
C TYR A 73 7.15 12.94 5.43
N ILE A 74 6.68 14.02 4.80
CA ILE A 74 6.94 15.39 5.25
C ILE A 74 6.27 15.67 6.61
N ALA A 75 5.09 15.12 6.89
CA ALA A 75 4.39 15.37 8.15
C ALA A 75 5.03 14.68 9.38
N ILE A 76 5.99 13.77 9.17
CA ILE A 76 6.70 13.05 10.24
C ILE A 76 8.05 13.72 10.57
N ILE A 77 8.55 14.63 9.71
CA ILE A 77 9.77 15.44 9.90
C ILE A 77 9.38 16.81 10.45
#